data_AF-A0AAE7JA99-F1
#
_entry.id   AF-A0AAE7JA99-F1
#
_cell.length_a   1.000
_cell.length_b   1.000
_cell.length_c   1.000
_cell.angle_alpha   90.00
_cell.angle_beta   90.00
_cell.angle_gamma   90.00
#
_symmetry.space_group_name_H-M   'P 1'
#
loop_
_entity.id
_entity.type
_entity.pdbx_description
1 polymer ?
#
loop_
_entity_poly.entity_id
_entity_poly.type
_entity_poly.pdbx_seq_one_letter_code
_entity_poly.pdbx_strand_id
1 'polypeptide(L)'
;MSIRTLHLAAFSAEPLYGPEEAGTIADLAETLIAEGQASFTLQREGTVVAHACYTPLRLVEAPQLKAYVMAPLAVLPAWQRQGLATELMQKAEEALDADAIFVLGNPLHYARRFSSPHQVSPPQPTDHADCWFARALKPGVLDDLKSASQIEGALNNPELW
;
A
#
# COMPACT_ATOMS: atom_id res chain seq x y z
N MET A 1 7.05 18.92 -7.75
CA MET A 1 7.68 17.59 -7.83
C MET A 1 6.63 16.58 -8.27
N SER A 2 6.93 15.70 -9.23
CA SER A 2 5.97 14.68 -9.69
C SER A 2 5.94 13.47 -8.74
N ILE A 3 4.86 12.69 -8.81
CA ILE A 3 4.71 11.45 -8.02
C ILE A 3 5.76 10.42 -8.41
N ARG A 4 6.02 10.24 -9.71
CA ARG A 4 7.09 9.35 -10.18
C ARG A 4 8.45 9.71 -9.61
N THR A 5 8.84 10.98 -9.68
CA THR A 5 10.14 11.42 -9.12
C THR A 5 10.21 11.18 -7.61
N LEU A 6 9.09 11.29 -6.89
CA LEU A 6 9.02 11.01 -5.46
C LEU A 6 9.27 9.55 -5.15
N HIS A 7 8.56 8.64 -5.81
CA HIS A 7 8.77 7.21 -5.64
C HIS A 7 10.18 6.80 -6.03
N LEU A 8 10.66 7.26 -7.19
CA LEU A 8 12.02 6.96 -7.62
C LEU A 8 13.06 7.40 -6.58
N ALA A 9 12.94 8.62 -6.03
CA ALA A 9 13.85 9.12 -5.02
C ALA A 9 13.77 8.35 -3.69
N ALA A 10 12.56 7.95 -3.27
CA ALA A 10 12.37 7.20 -2.04
C ALA A 10 12.93 5.78 -2.15
N PHE A 11 12.54 5.03 -3.19
CA PHE A 11 12.96 3.64 -3.37
C PHE A 11 14.43 3.51 -3.77
N SER A 12 15.00 4.46 -4.52
CA SER A 12 16.45 4.47 -4.81
C SER A 12 17.32 4.70 -3.56
N ALA A 13 16.76 5.26 -2.49
CA ALA A 13 17.49 5.50 -1.24
C ALA A 13 17.42 4.30 -0.28
N GLU A 14 16.53 3.34 -0.54
CA GLU A 14 16.34 2.15 0.28
C GLU A 14 17.27 1.01 -0.19
N PRO A 15 18.11 0.43 0.66
CA PRO A 15 19.08 -0.60 0.26
C PRO A 15 18.46 -1.89 -0.29
N LEU A 16 17.16 -2.08 -0.08
CA LEU A 16 16.44 -3.28 -0.49
C LEU A 16 16.14 -3.31 -1.99
N TYR A 17 16.07 -2.14 -2.64
CA TYR A 17 15.59 -2.00 -4.01
C TYR A 17 16.73 -1.68 -4.98
N GLY A 18 16.78 -2.41 -6.09
CA GLY A 18 17.67 -2.08 -7.21
C GLY A 18 17.19 -0.84 -7.99
N PRO A 19 18.05 -0.20 -8.81
CA PRO A 19 17.65 0.96 -9.62
C PRO A 19 16.50 0.67 -10.58
N GLU A 20 16.46 -0.53 -11.15
CA GLU A 20 15.39 -0.98 -12.05
C GLU A 20 14.06 -1.12 -11.30
N GLU A 21 14.08 -1.80 -10.14
CA GLU A 21 12.91 -2.00 -9.30
C GLU A 21 12.35 -0.67 -8.77
N ALA A 22 13.21 0.26 -8.35
CA ALA A 22 12.80 1.61 -7.97
C ALA A 22 12.14 2.37 -9.13
N GLY A 23 12.61 2.14 -10.36
CA GLY A 23 11.98 2.65 -11.59
C GLY A 23 10.59 2.05 -11.82
N THR A 24 10.48 0.72 -11.76
CA THR A 24 9.22 -0.01 -11.90
C THR A 24 8.18 0.44 -10.88
N ILE A 25 8.57 0.61 -9.62
CA ILE A 25 7.66 1.09 -8.56
C ILE A 25 7.21 2.54 -8.83
N ALA A 26 8.12 3.38 -9.33
CA ALA A 26 7.78 4.75 -9.69
C ALA A 26 6.80 4.84 -10.87
N ASP A 27 6.98 3.99 -11.88
CA ASP A 27 6.09 3.87 -13.04
C ASP A 27 4.73 3.30 -12.63
N LEU A 28 4.73 2.27 -11.76
CA LEU A 28 3.51 1.69 -11.19
C LEU A 28 2.64 2.74 -10.50
N ALA A 29 3.25 3.67 -9.75
CA ALA A 29 2.49 4.75 -9.11
C ALA A 29 1.74 5.63 -10.11
N GLU A 30 2.35 5.97 -11.25
CA GLU A 30 1.68 6.75 -12.30
C GLU A 30 0.60 5.93 -13.00
N THR A 31 0.86 4.64 -13.27
CA THR A 31 -0.14 3.73 -13.86
C THR A 31 -1.36 3.61 -12.96
N LEU A 32 -1.19 3.41 -11.65
CA LEU A 32 -2.32 3.31 -10.71
C LEU A 32 -3.14 4.61 -10.65
N ILE A 33 -2.49 5.77 -10.71
CA ILE A 33 -3.19 7.05 -10.81
C ILE A 33 -3.99 7.15 -12.11
N ALA A 34 -3.39 6.73 -13.24
CA ALA A 34 -4.05 6.74 -14.55
C ALA A 34 -5.24 5.77 -14.63
N GLU A 35 -5.18 4.65 -13.89
CA GLU A 35 -6.29 3.70 -13.72
C GLU A 35 -7.40 4.21 -12.78
N GLY A 36 -7.22 5.38 -12.17
CA GLY A 36 -8.19 5.99 -11.27
C GLY A 36 -8.16 5.40 -9.85
N GLN A 37 -7.08 4.71 -9.47
CA GLN A 37 -6.91 4.25 -8.10
C GLN A 37 -6.78 5.43 -7.14
N ALA A 38 -7.23 5.24 -5.90
CA ALA A 38 -7.21 6.31 -4.92
C ALA A 38 -5.76 6.68 -4.59
N SER A 39 -5.42 7.96 -4.75
CA SER A 39 -4.09 8.50 -4.55
C SER A 39 -4.13 9.62 -3.52
N PHE A 40 -3.25 9.54 -2.53
CA PHE A 40 -3.15 10.52 -1.46
C PHE A 40 -1.75 11.12 -1.42
N THR A 41 -1.69 12.43 -1.16
CA THR A 41 -0.43 13.16 -0.98
C THR A 41 -0.41 13.91 0.35
N LEU A 42 0.80 14.07 0.90
CA LEU A 42 1.11 15.07 1.91
C LEU A 42 2.06 16.12 1.35
N GLN A 43 1.76 17.38 1.67
CA GLN A 43 2.59 18.51 1.31
C GLN A 43 3.23 19.13 2.56
N ARG A 44 4.49 19.55 2.42
CA ARG A 44 5.23 20.36 3.38
C ARG A 44 5.99 21.42 2.59
N GLU A 45 5.93 22.67 3.05
CA GLU A 45 6.67 23.78 2.43
C GLU A 45 6.42 23.91 0.91
N GLY A 46 5.18 23.66 0.47
CA GLY A 46 4.80 23.70 -0.95
C GLY A 46 5.29 22.53 -1.80
N THR A 47 5.92 21.51 -1.20
CA THR A 47 6.42 20.31 -1.88
C THR A 47 5.60 19.09 -1.47
N VAL A 48 5.27 18.22 -2.43
CA VAL A 48 4.73 16.88 -2.13
C VAL A 48 5.86 16.03 -1.57
N VAL A 49 5.75 15.63 -0.31
CA VAL A 49 6.82 14.92 0.42
C VAL A 49 6.49 13.46 0.71
N ALA A 50 5.22 13.08 0.61
CA ALA A 50 4.79 11.69 0.72
C ALA A 50 3.60 11.42 -0.21
N HIS A 51 3.49 10.18 -0.69
CA HIS A 51 2.41 9.73 -1.54
C HIS A 51 2.11 8.24 -1.36
N ALA A 52 0.84 7.86 -1.48
CA ALA A 52 0.39 6.46 -1.46
C ALA A 52 -0.78 6.24 -2.42
N CYS A 53 -0.77 5.08 -3.10
CA CYS A 53 -1.93 4.57 -3.83
C CYS A 53 -2.66 3.48 -3.02
N TYR A 54 -3.98 3.41 -3.23
CA TYR A 54 -4.87 2.41 -2.64
C TYR A 54 -5.74 1.82 -3.74
N THR A 55 -5.57 0.52 -3.97
CA THR A 55 -6.30 -0.24 -4.98
C THR A 55 -7.34 -1.13 -4.30
N PRO A 56 -8.62 -1.14 -4.73
CA PRO A 56 -9.64 -2.00 -4.16
C PRO A 56 -9.22 -3.48 -4.17
N LEU A 57 -9.42 -4.16 -3.05
CA LEU A 57 -9.18 -5.59 -2.90
C LEU A 57 -10.53 -6.27 -2.62
N ARG A 58 -10.95 -7.16 -3.51
CA ARG A 58 -12.17 -7.94 -3.30
C ARG A 58 -11.86 -9.18 -2.48
N LEU A 59 -12.48 -9.30 -1.30
CA LEU A 59 -12.45 -10.53 -0.50
C LEU A 59 -13.56 -11.45 -0.99
N VAL A 60 -13.21 -12.66 -1.44
CA VAL A 60 -14.16 -13.57 -2.13
C VAL A 60 -15.32 -13.99 -1.20
N GLU A 61 -15.01 -14.25 0.06
CA GLU A 61 -15.92 -14.72 1.10
C GLU A 61 -16.58 -13.58 1.88
N ALA A 62 -16.15 -12.33 1.66
CA ALA A 62 -16.72 -11.13 2.27
C ALA A 62 -16.75 -9.95 1.28
N PRO A 63 -17.45 -10.08 0.14
CA PRO A 63 -17.42 -9.09 -0.94
C PRO A 63 -18.07 -7.74 -0.57
N GLN A 64 -18.80 -7.68 0.55
CA GLN A 64 -19.37 -6.45 1.10
C GLN A 64 -18.35 -5.57 1.82
N LEU A 65 -17.18 -6.11 2.19
CA LEU A 65 -16.15 -5.36 2.90
C LEU A 65 -15.37 -4.46 1.93
N LYS A 66 -15.20 -3.20 2.30
CA LYS A 66 -14.34 -2.23 1.63
C LYS A 66 -12.89 -2.48 2.02
N ALA A 67 -12.24 -3.39 1.32
CA ALA A 67 -10.82 -3.67 1.51
C ALA A 67 -9.96 -3.03 0.40
N TYR A 68 -8.71 -2.69 0.75
CA TYR A 68 -7.75 -2.07 -0.16
C TYR A 68 -6.36 -2.66 0.01
N VAL A 69 -5.56 -2.68 -1.06
CA VAL A 69 -4.11 -2.83 -1.00
C VAL A 69 -3.47 -1.46 -1.06
N MET A 70 -2.61 -1.14 -0.10
CA MET A 70 -1.81 0.08 -0.12
C MET A 70 -0.46 -0.21 -0.79
N ALA A 71 -0.32 0.18 -2.05
CA ALA A 71 0.94 0.10 -2.78
C ALA A 71 0.94 1.03 -4.02
N PRO A 72 2.06 1.70 -4.34
CA PRO A 72 3.22 1.94 -3.49
C PRO A 72 2.99 3.08 -2.49
N LEU A 73 3.71 3.06 -1.36
CA LEU A 73 3.80 4.15 -0.38
C LEU A 73 5.24 4.67 -0.36
N ALA A 74 5.42 5.98 -0.50
CA ALA A 74 6.73 6.61 -0.46
C ALA A 74 6.72 7.90 0.36
N VAL A 75 7.85 8.15 1.02
CA VAL A 75 8.20 9.41 1.68
C VAL A 75 9.59 9.80 1.19
N LEU A 76 9.76 11.06 0.82
CA LEU A 76 11.06 11.60 0.42
C LEU A 76 12.12 11.32 1.49
N PRO A 77 13.37 10.92 1.13
CA PRO A 77 14.40 10.56 2.09
C PRO A 77 14.66 11.63 3.17
N ALA A 78 14.69 12.91 2.79
CA ALA A 78 14.89 14.04 3.71
C ALA A 78 13.75 14.23 4.73
N TRP A 79 12.59 13.62 4.48
CA TRP A 79 11.37 13.74 5.27
C TRP A 79 10.96 12.43 5.97
N GLN A 80 11.75 11.36 5.83
CA GLN A 80 11.52 10.10 6.51
C GLN A 80 11.72 10.22 8.03
N ARG A 81 11.18 9.24 8.78
CA ARG A 81 11.27 9.14 10.26
C ARG A 81 10.63 10.31 11.03
N GLN A 82 9.79 11.11 10.38
CA GLN A 82 9.03 12.21 10.98
C GLN A 82 7.53 11.90 11.14
N GLY A 83 7.12 10.64 10.96
CA GLY A 83 5.71 10.22 11.08
C GLY A 83 4.83 10.51 9.88
N LEU A 84 5.37 11.04 8.77
CA LEU A 84 4.58 11.44 7.59
C LEU A 84 3.88 10.26 6.90
N ALA A 85 4.50 9.09 6.84
CA ALA A 85 3.83 7.88 6.32
C ALA A 85 2.58 7.56 7.14
N THR A 86 2.68 7.63 8.47
CA THR A 86 1.57 7.40 9.40
C THR A 86 0.44 8.41 9.20
N GLU A 87 0.78 9.70 9.12
CA GLU A 87 -0.20 10.77 8.87
C GLU A 87 -0.92 10.58 7.53
N LEU A 88 -0.17 10.25 6.47
CA LEU A 88 -0.74 9.99 5.15
C LEU A 88 -1.70 8.81 5.17
N MET A 89 -1.30 7.72 5.83
CA MET A 89 -2.13 6.53 5.98
C MET A 89 -3.42 6.84 6.76
N GLN A 90 -3.36 7.59 7.86
CA GLN A 90 -4.56 7.98 8.62
C GLN A 90 -5.54 8.78 7.76
N LYS A 91 -5.03 9.77 7.00
CA LYS A 91 -5.85 10.57 6.09
C LYS A 91 -6.54 9.70 5.02
N ALA A 92 -5.82 8.73 4.45
CA ALA A 92 -6.38 7.81 3.46
C ALA A 92 -7.41 6.86 4.05
N GLU A 93 -7.12 6.28 5.22
CA GLU A 93 -8.02 5.39 5.98
C GLU A 93 -9.37 6.07 6.24
N GLU A 94 -9.36 7.33 6.68
CA GLU A 94 -10.57 8.11 6.93
C GLU A 94 -11.33 8.44 5.63
N ALA A 95 -10.63 8.89 4.59
CA ALA A 95 -11.25 9.31 3.33
C ALA A 95 -11.87 8.13 2.56
N LEU A 96 -11.28 6.94 2.64
CA LEU A 96 -11.78 5.74 1.99
C LEU A 96 -12.96 5.09 2.73
N ASP A 97 -13.16 5.41 4.01
CA ASP A 97 -14.08 4.67 4.89
C ASP A 97 -13.84 3.14 4.78
N ALA A 98 -12.57 2.76 4.79
CA ALA A 98 -12.15 1.38 4.57
C ALA A 98 -12.49 0.49 5.78
N ASP A 99 -12.87 -0.75 5.52
CA ASP A 99 -13.05 -1.77 6.54
C ASP A 99 -11.71 -2.40 6.94
N ALA A 100 -10.87 -2.67 5.94
CA ALA A 100 -9.55 -3.24 6.11
C ALA A 100 -8.58 -2.71 5.04
N ILE A 101 -7.30 -2.61 5.39
CA ILE A 101 -6.24 -2.30 4.45
C ILE A 101 -5.15 -3.35 4.58
N PHE A 102 -4.66 -3.84 3.45
CA PHE A 102 -3.61 -4.81 3.33
C PHE A 102 -2.36 -4.19 2.73
N VAL A 103 -1.19 -4.71 3.09
CA VAL A 103 0.10 -4.30 2.55
C VAL A 103 1.02 -5.51 2.47
N LEU A 104 1.67 -5.67 1.32
CA LEU A 104 2.82 -6.56 1.18
C LEU A 104 4.07 -5.70 1.39
N GLY A 105 4.88 -5.98 2.40
CA GLY A 105 6.09 -5.19 2.61
C GLY A 105 6.92 -5.55 3.82
N ASN A 106 8.01 -4.82 4.03
CA ASN A 106 9.00 -5.14 5.05
C ASN A 106 8.37 -5.15 6.47
N PRO A 107 8.52 -6.25 7.25
CA PRO A 107 8.03 -6.35 8.62
C PRO A 107 8.50 -5.20 9.53
N LEU A 108 9.72 -4.68 9.32
CA LEU A 108 10.26 -3.54 10.09
C LEU A 108 9.44 -2.25 9.93
N HIS A 109 8.74 -2.10 8.81
CA HIS A 109 7.89 -0.93 8.54
C HIS A 109 6.44 -1.17 8.91
N TYR A 110 5.90 -2.35 8.60
CA TYR A 110 4.45 -2.58 8.63
C TYR A 110 3.96 -3.40 9.81
N ALA A 111 4.74 -4.34 10.33
CA ALA A 111 4.24 -5.33 11.31
C ALA A 111 3.68 -4.71 12.60
N ARG A 112 4.12 -3.49 12.97
CA ARG A 112 3.59 -2.78 14.14
C ARG A 112 2.21 -2.14 13.89
N ARG A 113 1.97 -1.60 12.69
CA ARG A 113 0.73 -0.85 12.38
C ARG A 113 -0.31 -1.73 11.71
N PHE A 114 0.12 -2.66 10.86
CA PHE A 114 -0.70 -3.64 10.18
C PHE A 114 -0.56 -4.99 10.89
N SER A 115 -1.05 -5.04 12.13
CA SER A 115 -0.89 -6.20 13.02
C SER A 115 -2.20 -6.94 13.27
N SER A 116 -3.24 -6.69 12.48
CA SER A 116 -4.51 -7.40 12.63
C SER A 116 -4.34 -8.84 12.16
N PRO A 117 -4.66 -9.86 12.99
CA PRO A 117 -4.68 -11.24 12.53
C PRO A 117 -5.70 -11.40 11.38
N HIS A 118 -5.36 -12.21 10.37
CA HIS A 118 -6.27 -12.54 9.28
C HIS A 118 -5.89 -13.88 8.64
N GLN A 119 -6.83 -14.46 7.88
CA GLN A 119 -6.61 -15.65 7.04
C GLN A 119 -6.95 -15.35 5.57
N VAL A 120 -6.76 -14.09 5.16
CA VAL A 120 -6.91 -13.62 3.78
C VAL A 120 -5.63 -13.88 2.99
N SER A 121 -5.71 -14.62 1.88
CA SER A 121 -4.58 -14.86 0.97
C SER A 121 -4.26 -13.62 0.11
N PRO A 122 -2.99 -13.37 -0.26
CA PRO A 122 -2.65 -12.37 -1.26
C PRO A 122 -3.36 -12.65 -2.60
N PRO A 123 -3.67 -11.62 -3.41
CA PRO A 123 -4.38 -11.80 -4.67
C PRO A 123 -3.52 -12.41 -5.79
N GLN A 124 -2.20 -12.43 -5.62
CA GLN A 124 -1.24 -13.10 -6.49
C GLN A 124 -0.33 -14.04 -5.70
N PRO A 125 0.23 -15.08 -6.33
CA PRO A 125 1.30 -15.88 -5.73
C PRO A 125 2.49 -15.01 -5.35
N THR A 126 3.08 -15.24 -4.18
CA THR A 126 4.28 -14.54 -3.70
C THR A 126 5.06 -15.44 -2.76
N ASP A 127 6.38 -15.37 -2.82
CA ASP A 127 7.28 -16.01 -1.85
C ASP A 127 7.36 -15.22 -0.53
N HIS A 128 6.67 -14.07 -0.46
CA HIS A 128 6.66 -13.16 0.68
C HIS A 128 5.32 -13.15 1.42
N ALA A 129 4.59 -14.28 1.43
CA ALA A 129 3.30 -14.39 2.11
C ALA A 129 3.37 -14.03 3.61
N ASP A 130 4.50 -14.28 4.28
CA ASP A 130 4.74 -13.88 5.68
C ASP A 130 4.86 -12.36 5.88
N CYS A 131 4.99 -11.61 4.78
CA CYS A 131 5.03 -10.14 4.73
C CYS A 131 3.69 -9.54 4.27
N TRP A 132 2.63 -10.35 4.18
CA TRP A 132 1.28 -9.92 3.88
C TRP A 132 0.57 -9.51 5.16
N PHE A 133 0.54 -8.21 5.41
CA PHE A 133 0.03 -7.63 6.65
C PHE A 133 -1.33 -6.97 6.43
N ALA A 134 -2.18 -6.98 7.46
CA ALA A 134 -3.47 -6.32 7.43
C ALA A 134 -3.69 -5.39 8.62
N ARG A 135 -4.54 -4.40 8.40
CA ARG A 135 -5.14 -3.59 9.45
C ARG A 135 -6.64 -3.56 9.27
N ALA A 136 -7.35 -4.16 10.20
CA ALA A 136 -8.77 -3.96 10.40
C ALA A 136 -9.01 -2.57 10.99
N LEU A 137 -9.81 -1.74 10.31
CA LEU A 137 -10.23 -0.42 10.79
C LEU A 137 -11.56 -0.49 11.55
N LYS A 138 -12.36 -1.52 11.28
CA LYS A 138 -13.54 -1.88 12.09
C LYS A 138 -13.21 -3.09 12.98
N PRO A 139 -13.49 -3.02 14.30
CA PRO A 139 -13.21 -4.13 15.20
C PRO A 139 -13.85 -5.44 14.72
N GLY A 140 -13.06 -6.51 14.71
CA GLY A 140 -13.51 -7.86 14.40
C GLY A 140 -13.82 -8.17 12.94
N VAL A 141 -13.60 -7.22 12.02
CA VAL A 141 -14.03 -7.40 10.61
C VAL A 141 -13.24 -8.47 9.84
N LEU A 142 -12.05 -8.83 10.34
CA LEU A 142 -11.20 -9.90 9.79
C LEU A 142 -11.13 -11.13 10.70
N ASP A 143 -11.76 -11.09 11.88
CA ASP A 143 -11.68 -12.18 12.85
C ASP A 143 -12.34 -13.43 12.25
N ASP A 144 -11.63 -14.56 12.30
CA ASP A 144 -12.03 -15.85 11.73
C ASP A 144 -12.39 -15.83 10.22
N LEU A 145 -12.15 -14.71 9.52
CA LEU A 145 -12.37 -14.60 8.08
C LEU A 145 -11.22 -15.27 7.32
N LYS A 146 -11.48 -16.48 6.84
CA LYS A 146 -10.66 -17.15 5.84
C LYS A 146 -11.16 -16.81 4.45
N SER A 147 -10.32 -16.15 3.65
CA SER A 147 -10.76 -15.66 2.35
C SER A 147 -9.66 -15.65 1.28
N ALA A 148 -10.01 -15.99 0.04
CA ALA A 148 -9.19 -15.61 -1.11
C ALA A 148 -9.41 -14.13 -1.43
N SER A 149 -8.43 -13.47 -2.05
CA SER A 149 -8.60 -12.09 -2.50
C SER A 149 -8.36 -11.95 -4.00
N GLN A 150 -8.97 -10.92 -4.59
CA GLN A 150 -8.87 -10.60 -6.01
C GLN A 150 -8.61 -9.11 -6.17
N ILE A 151 -7.73 -8.78 -7.11
CA ILE A 151 -7.37 -7.40 -7.46
C ILE A 151 -7.43 -7.24 -8.97
N GLU A 152 -7.78 -6.04 -9.44
CA GLU A 152 -7.84 -5.70 -10.85
C GLU A 152 -6.78 -4.63 -11.19
N GLY A 153 -6.61 -4.33 -12.48
CA GLY A 153 -5.69 -3.30 -12.96
C GLY A 153 -4.22 -3.71 -12.85
N ALA A 154 -3.33 -2.73 -12.73
CA ALA A 154 -1.89 -2.94 -12.80
C ALA A 154 -1.34 -3.89 -11.71
N LEU A 155 -1.98 -3.92 -10.53
CA LEU A 155 -1.60 -4.86 -9.47
C LEU A 155 -2.07 -6.30 -9.71
N ASN A 156 -2.88 -6.57 -10.74
CA ASN A 156 -3.17 -7.92 -11.22
C ASN A 156 -2.05 -8.44 -12.14
N ASN A 157 -0.80 -8.23 -11.73
CA ASN A 157 0.40 -8.69 -12.42
C ASN A 157 1.28 -9.47 -11.41
N PRO A 158 1.44 -10.80 -11.55
CA PRO A 158 2.26 -11.60 -10.66
C PRO A 158 3.72 -11.14 -10.51
N GLU A 159 4.28 -10.44 -11.51
CA GLU A 159 5.67 -9.96 -11.45
C GLU A 159 5.90 -8.82 -10.43
N LEU A 160 4.81 -8.26 -9.88
CA LEU A 160 4.86 -7.19 -8.88
C LEU A 160 4.74 -7.68 -7.43
N TRP A 161 4.61 -9.00 -7.20
CA TRP A 161 4.25 -9.61 -5.91
C TRP A 161 5.33 -10.55 -5.36
#